data_AF-A0A973G0Q4-F1
#
_entry.id   AF-A0A973G0Q4-F1
#
_cell.length_a   1.000
_cell.length_b   1.000
_cell.length_c   1.000
_cell.angle_alpha   90.00
_cell.angle_beta   90.00
_cell.angle_gamma   90.00
#
_symmetry.space_group_name_H-M   'P 1'
#
loop_
_entity.id
_entity.type
_entity.pdbx_description
1 polymer ?
#
loop_
_entity_poly.entity_id
_entity_poly.type
_entity_poly.pdbx_seq_one_letter_code
_entity_poly.pdbx_strand_id
1 'polypeptide(L)'
;YNPDAVVRSEMVTSGKNASSQRSRWESGRFMLVGRMGGPLLRKFLASGKPKYLYAFAELAVPPLSLLVLLFTLATAGSLMLAEKAWLAPVGAFWLVLVFYVFSGQVLRRASLSTWLYLTTAPFYVAWKIPLYLAMLLRKSSSAWIRTARESKNT
;
A
#
# COMPACT_ATOMS: atom_id res chain seq x y z
N TYR A 1 10.22 23.16 7.63
CA TYR A 1 10.49 22.74 6.24
C TYR A 1 11.66 23.58 5.76
N ASN A 2 12.76 22.96 5.32
CA ASN A 2 13.93 23.64 4.77
C ASN A 2 14.15 23.09 3.34
N PRO A 3 13.96 23.89 2.28
CA PRO A 3 14.07 23.42 0.90
C PRO A 3 15.50 23.00 0.51
N ASP A 4 16.53 23.45 1.25
CA ASP A 4 17.94 23.16 0.96
C ASP A 4 18.44 21.87 1.64
N ALA A 5 17.59 21.21 2.43
CA ALA A 5 17.96 19.99 3.12
C ALA A 5 18.07 18.80 2.15
N VAL A 6 19.30 18.36 1.88
CA VAL A 6 19.56 17.14 1.10
C VAL A 6 19.66 15.93 2.04
N VAL A 7 18.74 14.98 1.89
CA VAL A 7 18.77 13.70 2.62
C VAL A 7 19.17 12.59 1.65
N ARG A 8 20.29 11.93 1.93
CA ARG A 8 20.73 10.72 1.21
C ARG A 8 20.40 9.49 2.05
N SER A 9 19.54 8.61 1.54
CA SER A 9 19.24 7.33 2.15
C SER A 9 19.69 6.20 1.22
N GLU A 10 20.36 5.19 1.79
CA GLU A 10 20.67 3.97 1.06
C GLU A 10 19.42 3.08 1.04
N MET A 11 19.01 2.64 -0.16
CA MET A 11 18.04 1.56 -0.27
C MET A 11 18.73 0.24 0.04
N VAL A 12 18.04 -0.60 0.78
CA VAL A 12 18.51 -1.95 1.07
C VAL A 12 18.60 -2.75 -0.23
N THR A 13 19.80 -3.23 -0.57
CA THR A 13 20.07 -3.98 -1.80
C THR A 13 19.77 -5.48 -1.68
N SER A 14 19.72 -6.02 -0.45
CA SER A 14 19.39 -7.41 -0.18
C SER A 14 17.89 -7.64 0.00
N GLY A 15 17.32 -8.60 -0.75
CA GLY A 15 15.89 -8.92 -0.73
C GLY A 15 15.33 -9.31 0.65
N LYS A 16 16.12 -10.00 1.49
CA LYS A 16 15.70 -10.39 2.86
C LYS A 16 15.55 -9.16 3.78
N ASN A 17 16.49 -8.23 3.71
CA ASN A 17 16.48 -7.01 4.53
C ASN A 17 15.39 -6.03 4.04
N ALA A 18 15.14 -5.96 2.73
CA ALA A 18 14.07 -5.17 2.14
C ALA A 18 12.67 -5.69 2.56
N SER A 19 12.48 -7.01 2.59
CA SER A 19 11.24 -7.65 3.05
C SER A 19 10.90 -7.31 4.51
N SER A 20 11.88 -7.39 5.41
CA SER A 20 11.71 -7.02 6.83
C SER A 20 11.34 -5.54 7.01
N GLN A 21 12.01 -4.64 6.28
CA GLN A 21 11.68 -3.21 6.29
C GLN A 21 10.25 -2.95 5.79
N ARG A 22 9.87 -3.59 4.67
CA ARG A 22 8.53 -3.48 4.09
C ARG A 22 7.45 -3.93 5.07
N SER A 23 7.66 -5.09 5.70
CA SER A 23 6.75 -5.64 6.71
C SER A 23 6.52 -4.67 7.88
N ARG A 24 7.59 -4.01 8.35
CA ARG A 24 7.50 -3.00 9.42
C ARG A 24 6.75 -1.74 8.99
N TRP A 25 7.00 -1.24 7.79
CA TRP A 25 6.30 -0.06 7.28
C TRP A 25 4.80 -0.31 7.11
N GLU A 26 4.44 -1.47 6.56
CA GLU A 26 3.04 -1.85 6.42
C GLU A 26 2.40 -2.03 7.80
N SER A 27 3.03 -2.79 8.71
CA SER A 27 2.55 -2.96 10.09
C SER A 27 2.33 -1.63 10.80
N GLY A 28 3.30 -0.70 10.71
CA GLY A 28 3.19 0.63 11.31
C GLY A 28 2.06 1.47 10.73
N ARG A 29 1.85 1.41 9.41
CA ARG A 29 0.75 2.10 8.73
C ARG A 29 -0.61 1.64 9.28
N PHE A 30 -0.86 0.34 9.35
CA PHE A 30 -2.15 -0.16 9.84
C PHE A 30 -2.36 0.09 11.34
N MET A 31 -1.30 0.02 12.16
CA MET A 31 -1.40 0.47 13.56
C MET A 31 -1.81 1.94 13.65
N LEU A 32 -1.24 2.79 12.79
CA LEU A 32 -1.60 4.20 12.73
C LEU A 32 -3.06 4.39 12.28
N VAL A 33 -3.52 3.65 11.27
CA VAL A 33 -4.94 3.64 10.81
C VAL A 33 -5.88 3.29 11.95
N GLY A 34 -5.63 2.17 12.65
CA GLY A 34 -6.47 1.74 13.76
C GLY A 34 -6.48 2.73 14.93
N ARG A 35 -5.33 3.35 15.24
CA ARG A 35 -5.20 4.29 16.36
C ARG A 35 -5.75 5.68 16.05
N MET A 36 -5.57 6.19 14.83
CA MET A 36 -5.84 7.58 14.48
C MET A 36 -7.04 7.77 13.55
N GLY A 37 -7.51 6.75 12.85
CA GLY A 37 -8.64 6.87 11.92
C GLY A 37 -9.92 7.41 12.59
N GLY A 38 -10.36 6.76 13.67
CA GLY A 38 -11.52 7.19 14.45
C GLY A 38 -11.35 8.59 15.08
N PRO A 39 -10.26 8.87 15.81
CA PRO A 39 -10.02 10.20 16.38
C PRO A 39 -9.96 11.34 15.35
N LEU A 40 -9.36 11.11 14.18
CA LEU A 40 -9.30 12.13 13.12
C LEU A 40 -10.70 12.43 12.55
N LEU A 41 -11.49 11.38 12.29
CA LEU A 41 -12.86 11.55 11.81
C LEU A 41 -13.73 12.27 12.84
N ARG A 42 -13.65 11.90 14.12
CA ARG A 42 -14.36 12.61 15.21
C ARG A 42 -13.96 14.08 15.30
N LYS A 43 -12.67 14.40 15.18
CA LYS A 43 -12.19 15.79 15.17
C LYS A 43 -12.71 16.57 13.98
N PHE A 44 -12.80 15.94 12.80
CA PHE A 44 -13.42 16.57 11.63
C PHE A 44 -14.89 16.88 11.90
N LEU A 45 -15.67 15.88 12.35
CA LEU A 45 -17.11 16.05 12.63
C LEU A 45 -17.39 17.10 13.70
N ALA A 46 -16.55 17.18 14.75
CA ALA A 46 -16.74 18.13 15.83
C ALA A 46 -16.29 19.57 15.49
N SER A 47 -15.28 19.74 14.63
CA SER A 47 -14.67 21.05 14.37
C SER A 47 -14.94 21.62 12.98
N GLY A 48 -15.43 20.82 12.04
CA GLY A 48 -15.59 21.17 10.63
C GLY A 48 -14.28 21.46 9.88
N LYS A 49 -13.11 21.31 10.52
CA LYS A 49 -11.83 21.73 9.92
C LYS A 49 -11.34 20.70 8.89
N PRO A 50 -11.19 21.07 7.60
CA PRO A 50 -10.89 20.12 6.52
C PRO A 50 -9.55 19.41 6.68
N LYS A 51 -8.59 20.02 7.38
CA LYS A 51 -7.28 19.40 7.68
C LYS A 51 -7.40 18.01 8.34
N TYR A 52 -8.43 17.78 9.17
CA TYR A 52 -8.63 16.48 9.82
C TYR A 52 -9.22 15.45 8.85
N LEU A 53 -10.06 15.90 7.92
CA LEU A 53 -10.58 15.04 6.85
C LEU A 53 -9.45 14.65 5.89
N TYR A 54 -8.56 15.57 5.51
CA TYR A 54 -7.40 15.26 4.67
C TYR A 54 -6.47 14.24 5.35
N ALA A 55 -6.13 14.46 6.62
CA ALA A 55 -5.31 13.50 7.37
C ALA A 55 -5.99 12.12 7.50
N PHE A 56 -7.32 12.09 7.69
CA PHE A 56 -8.07 10.84 7.69
C PHE A 56 -8.05 10.17 6.32
N ALA A 57 -8.28 10.91 5.24
CA ALA A 57 -8.31 10.37 3.88
C ALA A 57 -6.96 9.79 3.48
N GLU A 58 -5.85 10.49 3.76
CA GLU A 58 -4.49 9.96 3.52
C GLU A 58 -4.25 8.64 4.26
N LEU A 59 -4.74 8.56 5.49
CA LEU A 59 -4.61 7.36 6.31
C LEU A 59 -5.52 6.22 5.81
N ALA A 60 -6.73 6.56 5.37
CA ALA A 60 -7.75 5.62 4.95
C ALA A 60 -7.45 4.96 3.60
N VAL A 61 -6.74 5.64 2.68
CA VAL A 61 -6.42 5.09 1.34
C VAL A 61 -5.52 3.85 1.47
N PRO A 62 -6.04 2.63 1.27
CA PRO A 62 -5.29 1.41 1.54
C PRO A 62 -4.12 1.23 0.55
N PRO A 63 -3.13 0.36 0.88
CA PRO A 63 -2.05 0.07 -0.04
C PRO A 63 -2.58 -0.47 -1.37
N LEU A 64 -1.99 -0.06 -2.50
CA LEU A 64 -2.46 -0.46 -3.83
C LEU A 64 -2.60 -1.99 -3.99
N SER A 65 -1.67 -2.75 -3.42
CA SER A 65 -1.72 -4.22 -3.42
C SER A 65 -2.94 -4.79 -2.69
N LEU A 66 -3.44 -4.12 -1.65
CA LEU A 66 -4.68 -4.50 -0.97
C LEU A 66 -5.90 -4.16 -1.83
N LEU A 67 -5.92 -3.00 -2.52
CA LEU A 67 -6.98 -2.67 -3.47
C LEU A 67 -7.08 -3.70 -4.59
N VAL A 68 -5.94 -4.05 -5.20
CA VAL A 68 -5.87 -5.09 -6.24
C VAL A 68 -6.43 -6.41 -5.73
N LEU A 69 -6.04 -6.84 -4.51
CA LEU A 69 -6.55 -8.08 -3.92
C LEU A 69 -8.06 -8.05 -3.73
N LEU A 70 -8.60 -6.97 -3.15
CA LEU A 70 -10.04 -6.84 -2.90
C LEU A 70 -10.85 -6.82 -4.20
N PHE A 71 -10.37 -6.11 -5.22
CA PHE A 71 -11.06 -6.04 -6.51
C PHE A 71 -10.92 -7.33 -7.32
N THR A 72 -9.84 -8.09 -7.18
CA THR A 72 -9.75 -9.45 -7.74
C THR A 72 -10.81 -10.36 -7.12
N LEU A 73 -10.98 -10.32 -5.79
CA LEU A 73 -12.01 -11.09 -5.10
C LEU A 73 -13.42 -10.63 -5.51
N ALA A 74 -13.65 -9.32 -5.63
CA ALA A 74 -14.91 -8.77 -6.10
C ALA A 74 -15.21 -9.22 -7.54
N THR A 75 -14.20 -9.22 -8.43
CA THR A 75 -14.33 -9.71 -9.81
C THR A 75 -14.75 -11.18 -9.83
N ALA A 76 -14.06 -12.03 -9.06
CA ALA A 76 -14.38 -13.44 -8.96
C ALA A 76 -15.81 -13.65 -8.43
N GLY A 77 -16.20 -12.93 -7.37
CA GLY A 77 -17.55 -12.97 -6.81
C GLY A 77 -18.62 -12.53 -7.83
N SER A 78 -18.40 -11.43 -8.55
CA SER A 78 -19.34 -10.96 -9.58
C SER A 78 -19.55 -11.96 -10.71
N LEU A 79 -18.49 -12.67 -11.12
CA LEU A 79 -18.56 -13.71 -12.14
C LEU A 79 -19.28 -14.97 -11.63
N MET A 80 -19.04 -15.37 -10.39
CA MET A 80 -19.61 -16.58 -9.80
C MET A 80 -21.09 -16.43 -9.40
N LEU A 81 -21.48 -15.25 -8.90
CA LEU A 81 -22.85 -14.97 -8.44
C LEU A 81 -23.78 -14.52 -9.58
N ALA A 82 -23.27 -14.43 -10.82
CA ALA A 82 -24.00 -14.00 -12.03
C ALA A 82 -24.68 -12.62 -11.95
N GLU A 83 -24.39 -11.83 -10.91
CA GLU A 83 -24.88 -10.46 -10.77
C GLU A 83 -24.08 -9.50 -11.67
N LYS A 84 -24.53 -9.39 -12.93
CA LYS A 84 -23.90 -8.52 -13.94
C LYS A 84 -23.80 -7.04 -13.51
N ALA A 85 -24.62 -6.60 -12.56
CA ALA A 85 -24.60 -5.24 -12.01
C ALA A 85 -23.22 -4.85 -11.42
N TRP A 86 -22.47 -5.83 -10.90
CA TRP A 86 -21.16 -5.58 -10.29
C TRP A 86 -19.99 -5.61 -11.28
N LEU A 87 -20.20 -6.08 -12.51
CA LEU A 87 -19.14 -6.12 -13.53
C LEU A 87 -18.70 -4.73 -13.97
N ALA A 88 -19.63 -3.78 -14.06
CA ALA A 88 -19.35 -2.40 -14.45
C ALA A 88 -18.40 -1.67 -13.46
N PRO A 89 -18.70 -1.59 -12.14
CA PRO A 89 -17.81 -0.93 -11.19
C PRO A 89 -16.45 -1.62 -11.05
N VAL A 90 -16.41 -2.96 -11.11
CA VAL A 90 -15.17 -3.73 -11.07
C VAL A 90 -14.32 -3.47 -12.33
N GLY A 91 -14.94 -3.48 -13.50
CA GLY A 91 -14.27 -3.16 -14.77
C GLY A 91 -13.73 -1.73 -14.81
N ALA A 92 -14.50 -0.77 -14.32
CA ALA A 92 -14.06 0.63 -14.21
C ALA A 92 -12.83 0.77 -13.31
N PHE A 93 -12.79 0.06 -12.18
CA PHE A 93 -11.61 0.04 -11.31
C PHE A 93 -10.37 -0.50 -12.04
N TRP A 94 -10.50 -1.62 -12.74
CA TRP A 94 -9.36 -2.19 -13.49
C TRP A 94 -8.86 -1.23 -14.57
N LEU A 95 -9.75 -0.53 -15.26
CA LEU A 95 -9.39 0.49 -16.24
C LEU A 95 -8.61 1.64 -15.60
N VAL A 96 -9.11 2.17 -14.47
CA VAL A 96 -8.44 3.24 -13.71
C VAL A 96 -7.07 2.78 -13.22
N LEU A 97 -6.96 1.55 -12.71
CA LEU A 97 -5.70 0.98 -12.25
C LEU A 97 -4.67 0.88 -13.38
N VAL A 98 -5.08 0.34 -14.54
CA VAL A 98 -4.22 0.24 -15.72
C VAL A 98 -3.76 1.62 -16.16
N PHE A 99 -4.69 2.58 -16.26
CA PHE A 99 -4.36 3.96 -16.64
C PHE A 99 -3.38 4.61 -15.63
N TYR A 100 -3.62 4.43 -14.33
CA TYR A 100 -2.75 4.97 -13.28
C TYR A 100 -1.33 4.40 -13.35
N VAL A 101 -1.19 3.08 -13.46
CA VAL A 101 0.13 2.43 -13.55
C VAL A 101 0.83 2.84 -14.84
N PHE A 102 0.13 2.77 -15.98
CA PHE A 102 0.68 3.08 -17.29
C PHE A 102 1.14 4.54 -17.39
N SER A 103 0.28 5.50 -17.03
CA SER A 103 0.60 6.92 -17.07
C SER A 103 1.81 7.26 -16.19
N GLY A 104 1.92 6.66 -15.00
CA GLY A 104 3.07 6.84 -14.12
C GLY A 104 4.39 6.36 -14.72
N GLN A 105 4.39 5.26 -15.47
CA GLN A 105 5.61 4.79 -16.15
C GLN A 105 5.98 5.64 -17.35
N VAL A 106 4.99 6.10 -18.14
CA VAL A 106 5.21 7.00 -19.28
C VAL A 106 5.78 8.35 -18.83
N LEU A 107 5.16 8.97 -17.82
CA LEU A 107 5.60 10.27 -17.28
C LEU A 107 7.02 10.22 -16.73
N ARG A 108 7.42 9.10 -16.12
CA ARG A 108 8.79 8.88 -15.62
C ARG A 108 9.77 8.39 -16.69
N ARG A 109 9.32 8.21 -17.94
CA ARG A 109 10.14 7.64 -19.04
C ARG A 109 10.81 6.33 -18.63
N ALA A 110 10.03 5.43 -18.03
CA ALA A 110 10.54 4.18 -17.48
C ALA A 110 11.19 3.30 -18.57
N SER A 111 12.30 2.64 -18.21
CA SER A 111 13.00 1.70 -19.09
C SER A 111 12.15 0.46 -19.37
N LEU A 112 12.46 -0.26 -20.46
CA LEU A 112 11.80 -1.53 -20.81
C LEU A 112 11.90 -2.56 -19.67
N SER A 113 13.03 -2.60 -18.95
CA SER A 113 13.19 -3.48 -17.78
C SER A 113 12.16 -3.18 -16.69
N THR A 114 11.82 -1.90 -16.47
CA THR A 114 10.80 -1.49 -15.49
C THR A 114 9.40 -1.96 -15.91
N TRP A 115 9.09 -1.92 -17.21
CA TRP A 115 7.86 -2.48 -17.74
C TRP A 115 7.78 -4.00 -17.55
N LEU A 116 8.87 -4.71 -17.80
CA LEU A 116 8.94 -6.17 -17.62
C LEU A 116 8.72 -6.56 -16.15
N TYR A 117 9.20 -5.77 -15.19
CA TYR A 117 8.94 -6.05 -13.77
C TYR A 117 7.45 -6.02 -13.39
N LEU A 118 6.58 -5.32 -14.14
CA LEU A 118 5.13 -5.35 -13.89
C LEU A 118 4.52 -6.75 -14.04
N THR A 119 5.13 -7.62 -14.86
CA THR A 119 4.70 -9.03 -14.99
C THR A 119 4.85 -9.82 -13.68
N THR A 120 5.72 -9.36 -12.78
CA THR A 120 5.91 -9.96 -11.45
C THR A 120 4.88 -9.48 -10.41
N ALA A 121 4.03 -8.51 -10.76
CA ALA A 121 3.04 -7.94 -9.86
C ALA A 121 2.08 -8.97 -9.22
N PRO A 122 1.57 -10.00 -9.94
CA PRO A 122 0.72 -11.03 -9.33
C PRO A 122 1.43 -11.78 -8.20
N PHE A 123 2.70 -12.16 -8.40
CA PHE A 123 3.50 -12.82 -7.37
C PHE A 123 3.76 -11.90 -6.17
N TYR A 124 4.02 -10.62 -6.44
CA TYR A 124 4.20 -9.60 -5.40
C TYR A 124 2.94 -9.41 -4.54
N VAL A 125 1.76 -9.35 -5.17
CA VAL A 125 0.48 -9.24 -4.46
C VAL A 125 0.21 -10.51 -3.64
N ALA A 126 0.45 -11.69 -4.23
CA ALA A 126 0.28 -12.98 -3.53
C ALA A 126 1.19 -13.08 -2.30
N TRP A 127 2.45 -12.66 -2.42
CA TRP A 127 3.40 -12.63 -1.30
C TRP A 127 2.94 -11.74 -0.13
N LYS A 128 2.08 -10.75 -0.38
CA LYS A 128 1.51 -9.89 0.67
C LYS A 128 0.30 -10.47 1.39
N ILE A 129 -0.32 -11.52 0.87
CA ILE A 129 -1.52 -12.12 1.48
C ILE A 129 -1.27 -12.57 2.93
N PRO A 130 -0.18 -13.32 3.25
CA PRO A 130 0.09 -13.72 4.63
C PRO A 130 0.29 -12.54 5.57
N LEU A 131 0.87 -11.44 5.08
CA LEU A 131 1.03 -10.21 5.84
C LEU A 131 -0.34 -9.62 6.18
N TYR A 132 -1.24 -9.47 5.21
CA TYR A 132 -2.58 -8.94 5.46
C TYR A 132 -3.43 -9.86 6.36
N LEU A 133 -3.31 -11.19 6.20
CA LEU A 133 -3.99 -12.16 7.07
C LEU A 133 -3.46 -12.09 8.51
N ALA A 134 -2.13 -12.08 8.70
CA ALA A 134 -1.53 -11.96 10.02
C ALA A 134 -1.98 -10.67 10.73
N MET A 135 -2.24 -9.59 9.98
CA MET A 135 -2.71 -8.32 10.51
C MET A 135 -4.19 -8.32 10.87
N LEU A 136 -5.04 -9.01 10.11
CA LEU A 136 -6.45 -9.20 10.44
C LEU A 136 -6.60 -10.04 11.72
N LEU A 137 -5.71 -11.02 11.91
CA LEU A 137 -5.76 -11.99 13.01
C LEU A 137 -5.01 -11.55 14.27
N ARG A 138 -3.93 -10.76 14.16
CA ARG A 138 -3.11 -10.36 15.32
C ARG A 138 -3.54 -9.00 15.89
N LYS A 139 -4.04 -9.01 17.13
CA LYS A 139 -4.08 -7.83 18.00
C LYS A 139 -2.65 -7.39 18.35
N SER A 140 -2.16 -6.38 17.63
CA SER A 140 -1.02 -5.50 17.96
C SER A 140 -0.02 -6.03 19.00
N SER A 141 0.93 -6.83 18.54
CA SER A 141 2.16 -7.11 19.28
C SER A 141 3.26 -7.41 18.26
N SER A 142 3.99 -6.36 17.88
CA SER A 142 5.31 -6.53 17.29
C SER A 142 6.25 -5.69 18.12
N ALA A 143 7.05 -6.35 18.97
CA ALA A 143 8.19 -5.75 19.62
C ALA A 143 9.05 -5.06 18.55
N TRP A 144 9.50 -3.85 18.82
CA TRP A 144 10.31 -3.10 17.86
C TRP A 144 11.66 -3.80 17.66
N ILE A 145 11.79 -4.55 16.57
CA ILE A 145 13.06 -5.19 16.19
C ILE A 145 13.90 -4.16 15.42
N ARG A 146 15.09 -3.86 15.94
CA ARG A 146 16.04 -2.94 15.29
C ARG A 146 16.50 -3.54 13.95
N THR A 147 16.47 -2.74 12.88
CA THR A 147 17.00 -3.17 11.59
C THR A 147 18.52 -3.32 11.72
N ALA A 148 19.06 -4.50 11.40
CA ALA A 148 20.49 -4.68 11.27
C ALA A 148 21.01 -3.72 10.19
N ARG A 149 22.07 -2.97 10.51
CA ARG A 149 22.78 -2.17 9.51
C ARG A 149 23.75 -3.11 8.80
N GLU A 150 23.80 -3.05 7.47
CA GLU A 150 24.87 -3.70 6.72
C GLU A 150 26.21 -3.20 7.31
N SER A 151 27.09 -4.10 7.74
CA SER A 151 28.44 -3.68 8.12
C SER A 151 29.14 -3.26 6.85
N LYS A 152 29.72 -2.05 6.85
CA LYS A 152 30.77 -1.72 5.88
C LYS A 152 31.89 -2.73 6.12
N ASN A 153 32.00 -3.75 5.28
CA ASN A 153 33.27 -4.41 5.09
C ASN A 153 34.15 -3.37 4.37
N THR A 154 35.00 -2.71 5.15
CA THR A 154 36.18 -1.98 4.65
C THR A 154 37.16 -2.95 4.03
#